data_AF-A0A255T5T4-F1
#
_entry.id   AF-A0A255T5T4-F1
#
_cell.length_a   1.000
_cell.length_b   1.000
_cell.length_c   1.000
_cell.angle_alpha   90.00
_cell.angle_beta   90.00
_cell.angle_gamma   90.00
#
_symmetry.space_group_name_H-M   'P 1'
#
loop_
_entity.id
_entity.type
_entity.pdbx_description
1 polymer ?
#
loop_
_entity_poly.entity_id
_entity_poly.type
_entity_poly.pdbx_seq_one_letter_code
_entity_poly.pdbx_strand_id
1 'polypeptide(L)'
;MIALSALSIVEVAPKEELKAIIDGFKVPTTNVGDDAFKYPTDGIKTINDALQVAQQVYDDNDATIGNVNEQIAIVRNLTIPALNSPAANTRYSIKNVSLGYQLPNKAMTLTNDRNDAGGYNVRYFADPNSNYGQAFEFTSVPDKKDTYYLSQTDKDGNTRYLCLGSKYDGGTIFQIRTTTTKDDAAEFRVIPMDEENNWRIINVEANIELGANGNNDNGVYTTRNYYRMVIAPAEKAQATLKVVTGVKYGTFIAPFKANKPENVTLYSVEAVNGSTLTLEEAYEIAANTPYIVYADDENTISVTLQGYGTAYKDTYEAGLLVGTLPGGEMTLGTDCYLLQKNKGVVGFYQCDPALSYKLGANRAYLKYDNEPSAGVKAFFFGEENQTTAITTLSELMNGKAEIYDLNGRKLWKLEKGINIVNGKKVIIK
;
A
#
# COMPACT_ATOMS: atom_id res chain seq x y z
N MET A 1 -5.17 -3.64 -84.08
CA MET A 1 -4.17 -3.16 -83.10
C MET A 1 -4.95 -2.75 -81.86
N ILE A 2 -4.79 -3.55 -80.80
CA ILE A 2 -5.16 -3.36 -79.39
C ILE A 2 -6.67 -3.24 -79.09
N ALA A 3 -7.20 -4.36 -78.60
CA ALA A 3 -8.49 -4.47 -77.94
C ALA A 3 -8.51 -3.60 -76.68
N LEU A 4 -9.44 -2.64 -76.63
CA LEU A 4 -9.84 -2.00 -75.38
C LEU A 4 -10.68 -3.03 -74.63
N SER A 5 -10.09 -3.68 -73.62
CA SER A 5 -10.80 -4.64 -72.77
C SER A 5 -11.93 -3.91 -72.04
N ALA A 6 -13.14 -4.45 -72.17
CA ALA A 6 -14.22 -4.17 -71.25
C ALA A 6 -13.83 -4.77 -69.89
N LEU A 7 -13.02 -4.05 -69.11
CA LEU A 7 -12.98 -4.23 -67.67
C LEU A 7 -14.41 -3.91 -67.21
N SER A 8 -15.19 -4.96 -66.93
CA SER A 8 -16.62 -4.84 -66.72
C SER A 8 -16.87 -3.98 -65.48
N ILE A 9 -17.86 -3.10 -65.54
CA ILE A 9 -18.30 -2.24 -64.43
C ILE A 9 -18.58 -3.04 -63.14
N VAL A 10 -18.73 -4.36 -63.25
CA VAL A 10 -18.95 -5.31 -62.14
C VAL A 10 -17.68 -5.65 -61.36
N GLU A 11 -16.48 -5.60 -61.97
CA GLU A 11 -15.20 -5.91 -61.27
C GLU A 11 -14.67 -4.73 -60.44
N VAL A 12 -15.03 -3.51 -60.82
CA VAL A 12 -14.58 -2.27 -60.16
C VAL A 12 -15.21 -2.14 -58.78
N ALA A 13 -16.50 -2.46 -58.63
CA ALA A 13 -17.21 -2.26 -57.37
C ALA A 13 -16.70 -3.14 -56.19
N PRO A 14 -16.43 -4.45 -56.35
CA PRO A 14 -15.86 -5.28 -55.28
C PRO A 14 -14.44 -4.86 -54.90
N LYS A 15 -13.60 -4.45 -55.86
CA LYS A 15 -12.24 -3.98 -55.55
C LYS A 15 -12.26 -2.64 -54.80
N GLU A 16 -13.12 -1.72 -55.20
CA GLU A 16 -13.34 -0.45 -54.48
C GLU A 16 -13.83 -0.72 -53.05
N GLU A 17 -14.75 -1.67 -52.87
CA GLU A 17 -15.22 -2.09 -51.54
C GLU A 17 -14.09 -2.67 -50.69
N LEU A 18 -13.31 -3.62 -51.24
CA LEU A 18 -12.18 -4.22 -50.54
C LEU A 18 -11.17 -3.15 -50.09
N LYS A 19 -10.87 -2.18 -50.96
CA LYS A 19 -9.98 -1.07 -50.59
C LYS A 19 -10.55 -0.21 -49.46
N ALA A 20 -11.84 0.11 -49.55
CA ALA A 20 -12.51 0.94 -48.55
C ALA A 20 -12.50 0.30 -47.16
N ILE A 21 -12.73 -1.01 -47.06
CA ILE A 21 -12.71 -1.70 -45.76
C ILE A 21 -11.28 -1.90 -45.22
N ILE A 22 -10.28 -2.10 -46.07
CA ILE A 22 -8.85 -2.15 -45.65
C ILE A 22 -8.45 -0.80 -45.05
N ASP A 23 -8.68 0.30 -45.75
CA ASP A 23 -8.30 1.66 -45.31
C ASP A 23 -9.12 2.13 -44.09
N GLY A 24 -10.35 1.65 -44.01
CA GLY A 24 -11.26 1.89 -42.90
C GLY A 24 -10.86 1.17 -41.62
N PHE A 25 -10.16 0.03 -41.71
CA PHE A 25 -9.78 -0.75 -40.54
C PHE A 25 -8.68 -0.06 -39.73
N LYS A 26 -8.96 0.23 -38.46
CA LYS A 26 -7.99 0.89 -37.55
C LYS A 26 -7.31 -0.14 -36.67
N VAL A 27 -6.14 -0.58 -37.08
CA VAL A 27 -5.29 -1.46 -36.27
C VAL A 27 -4.60 -0.64 -35.17
N PRO A 28 -4.68 -1.05 -33.90
CA PRO A 28 -3.91 -0.43 -32.83
C PRO A 28 -2.41 -0.51 -33.11
N THR A 29 -1.72 0.62 -32.96
CA THR A 29 -0.25 0.72 -33.09
C THR A 29 0.44 1.04 -31.77
N THR A 30 -0.32 1.41 -30.75
CA THR A 30 0.15 1.66 -29.38
C THR A 30 -0.50 0.68 -28.42
N ASN A 31 0.12 0.52 -27.25
CA ASN A 31 -0.30 -0.42 -26.21
C ASN A 31 -0.39 -1.86 -26.74
N VAL A 32 0.56 -2.25 -27.60
CA VAL A 32 0.71 -3.62 -28.11
C VAL A 32 1.87 -4.28 -27.36
N GLY A 33 1.67 -5.49 -26.88
CA GLY A 33 2.69 -6.24 -26.15
C GLY A 33 2.08 -7.41 -25.37
N ASP A 34 2.88 -8.00 -24.51
CA ASP A 34 2.49 -9.20 -23.74
C ASP A 34 2.10 -8.86 -22.29
N ASP A 35 2.30 -7.61 -21.88
CA ASP A 35 1.89 -7.11 -20.56
C ASP A 35 0.36 -7.02 -20.45
N ALA A 36 -0.13 -7.10 -19.21
CA ALA A 36 -1.55 -6.92 -18.91
C ALA A 36 -2.09 -5.59 -19.46
N PHE A 37 -3.35 -5.61 -19.90
CA PHE A 37 -4.07 -4.46 -20.46
C PHE A 37 -3.53 -3.91 -21.79
N LYS A 38 -2.56 -4.59 -22.41
CA LYS A 38 -2.12 -4.33 -23.79
C LYS A 38 -2.85 -5.23 -24.78
N TYR A 39 -2.93 -4.79 -26.03
CA TYR A 39 -3.33 -5.64 -27.15
C TYR A 39 -2.27 -6.73 -27.37
N PRO A 40 -2.67 -8.02 -27.45
CA PRO A 40 -1.73 -9.12 -27.65
C PRO A 40 -0.95 -8.98 -28.96
N THR A 41 0.37 -9.12 -28.90
CA THR A 41 1.28 -9.04 -30.06
C THR A 41 0.83 -9.95 -31.20
N ASP A 42 0.53 -11.22 -30.90
CA ASP A 42 0.10 -12.22 -31.90
C ASP A 42 -1.27 -11.91 -32.50
N GLY A 43 -2.18 -11.33 -31.71
CA GLY A 43 -3.51 -10.93 -32.18
C GLY A 43 -3.42 -9.76 -33.16
N ILE A 44 -2.59 -8.77 -32.85
CA ILE A 44 -2.32 -7.64 -33.76
C ILE A 44 -1.57 -8.11 -35.02
N LYS A 45 -0.62 -9.03 -34.87
CA LYS A 45 0.07 -9.64 -36.02
C LYS A 45 -0.92 -10.34 -36.96
N THR A 46 -1.84 -11.13 -36.40
CA THR A 46 -2.87 -11.85 -37.19
C THR A 46 -3.73 -10.89 -38.01
N ILE A 47 -4.13 -9.76 -37.43
CA ILE A 47 -4.89 -8.71 -38.14
C ILE A 47 -4.07 -8.11 -39.27
N ASN A 48 -2.81 -7.74 -38.99
CA ASN A 48 -1.92 -7.15 -40.00
C ASN A 48 -1.64 -8.12 -41.15
N ASP A 49 -1.40 -9.40 -40.87
CA ASP A 49 -1.20 -10.44 -41.88
C ASP A 49 -2.46 -10.56 -42.77
N ALA A 50 -3.66 -10.57 -42.17
CA ALA A 50 -4.92 -10.64 -42.93
C ALA A 50 -5.14 -9.41 -43.81
N LEU A 51 -4.88 -8.21 -43.29
CA LEU A 51 -4.96 -6.96 -44.08
C LEU A 51 -3.90 -6.93 -45.18
N GLN A 52 -2.71 -7.48 -44.95
CA GLN A 52 -1.66 -7.59 -45.97
C GLN A 52 -2.10 -8.52 -47.11
N VAL A 53 -2.69 -9.68 -46.81
CA VAL A 53 -3.23 -10.60 -47.83
C VAL A 53 -4.37 -9.94 -48.61
N ALA A 54 -5.28 -9.24 -47.93
CA ALA A 54 -6.36 -8.50 -48.56
C ALA A 54 -5.82 -7.40 -49.51
N GLN A 55 -4.78 -6.68 -49.09
CA GLN A 55 -4.10 -5.68 -49.91
C GLN A 55 -3.43 -6.31 -51.14
N GLN A 56 -2.79 -7.47 -51.00
CA GLN A 56 -2.22 -8.21 -52.14
C GLN A 56 -3.28 -8.60 -53.16
N VAL A 57 -4.46 -9.07 -52.73
CA VAL A 57 -5.58 -9.41 -53.62
C VAL A 57 -6.16 -8.18 -54.31
N TYR A 58 -6.22 -7.04 -53.62
CA TYR A 58 -6.64 -5.78 -54.23
C TYR A 58 -5.66 -5.35 -55.36
N ASP A 59 -4.35 -5.40 -55.09
CA ASP A 59 -3.29 -4.97 -56.02
C ASP A 59 -3.09 -5.93 -57.21
N ASP A 60 -3.55 -7.19 -57.10
CA ASP A 60 -3.45 -8.19 -58.16
C ASP A 60 -4.48 -7.94 -59.28
N ASN A 61 -4.01 -7.55 -60.47
CA ASN A 61 -4.86 -7.29 -61.63
C ASN A 61 -5.58 -8.55 -62.15
N ASP A 62 -5.09 -9.74 -61.83
CA ASP A 62 -5.66 -11.02 -62.27
C ASP A 62 -6.55 -11.67 -61.20
N ALA A 63 -6.72 -11.04 -60.04
CA ALA A 63 -7.57 -11.55 -58.96
C ALA A 63 -9.03 -11.71 -59.40
N THR A 64 -9.59 -12.91 -59.19
CA THR A 64 -10.99 -13.17 -59.53
C THR A 64 -11.94 -12.47 -58.56
N ILE A 65 -13.17 -12.18 -59.00
CA ILE A 65 -14.24 -11.67 -58.12
C ILE A 65 -14.44 -12.56 -56.89
N GLY A 66 -14.27 -13.89 -57.05
CA GLY A 66 -14.33 -14.84 -55.94
C GLY A 66 -13.28 -14.56 -54.88
N ASN A 67 -12.02 -14.32 -55.29
CA ASN A 67 -10.93 -14.00 -54.36
C ASN A 67 -11.15 -12.65 -53.66
N VAL A 68 -11.63 -11.64 -54.38
CA VAL A 68 -11.94 -10.32 -53.80
C VAL A 68 -13.05 -10.44 -52.75
N ASN A 69 -14.14 -11.14 -53.06
CA ASN A 69 -15.26 -11.35 -52.13
C ASN A 69 -14.87 -12.17 -50.90
N GLU A 70 -13.96 -13.13 -51.03
CA GLU A 70 -13.41 -13.88 -49.91
C GLU A 70 -12.65 -12.96 -48.94
N GLN A 71 -11.78 -12.08 -49.46
CA GLN A 71 -11.05 -11.12 -48.62
C GLN A 71 -11.98 -10.07 -48.01
N ILE A 72 -13.04 -9.64 -48.72
CA ILE A 72 -14.08 -8.79 -48.15
C ILE A 72 -14.70 -9.45 -46.92
N ALA A 73 -15.06 -10.73 -47.01
CA ALA A 73 -15.64 -11.47 -45.90
C ALA A 73 -14.65 -11.61 -44.73
N ILE A 74 -13.37 -11.85 -45.01
CA ILE A 74 -12.31 -11.93 -43.99
C ILE A 74 -12.16 -10.59 -43.26
N VAL A 75 -11.93 -9.49 -44.00
CA VAL A 75 -11.69 -8.16 -43.41
C VAL A 75 -12.90 -7.67 -42.61
N ARG A 76 -14.13 -7.92 -43.08
CA ARG A 76 -15.35 -7.59 -42.35
C ARG A 76 -15.52 -8.34 -41.03
N ASN A 77 -14.95 -9.54 -40.93
CA ASN A 77 -15.01 -10.36 -39.73
C ASN A 77 -13.79 -10.17 -38.81
N LEU A 78 -12.81 -9.33 -39.19
CA LEU A 78 -11.70 -9.00 -38.30
C LEU A 78 -12.22 -8.26 -37.08
N THR A 79 -11.81 -8.73 -35.90
CA THR A 79 -12.11 -8.09 -34.62
C THR A 79 -10.82 -7.80 -33.89
N ILE A 80 -10.71 -6.60 -33.30
CA ILE A 80 -9.62 -6.31 -32.36
C ILE A 80 -9.70 -7.33 -31.21
N PRO A 81 -8.60 -8.04 -30.87
CA PRO A 81 -8.59 -9.00 -29.78
C PRO A 81 -8.96 -8.35 -28.44
N ALA A 82 -9.29 -9.17 -27.44
CA ALA A 82 -9.31 -8.72 -26.05
C ALA A 82 -7.89 -8.36 -25.59
N LEU A 83 -7.80 -7.50 -24.59
CA LEU A 83 -6.53 -7.17 -23.96
C LEU A 83 -5.98 -8.38 -23.21
N ASN A 84 -4.66 -8.44 -23.04
CA ASN A 84 -4.05 -9.42 -22.15
C ASN A 84 -4.65 -9.28 -20.75
N SER A 85 -5.09 -10.39 -20.20
CA SER A 85 -5.69 -10.42 -18.87
C SER A 85 -4.64 -10.12 -17.79
N PRO A 86 -5.02 -9.45 -16.70
CA PRO A 86 -4.16 -9.32 -15.54
C PRO A 86 -3.84 -10.70 -14.96
N ALA A 87 -2.59 -10.90 -14.53
CA ALA A 87 -2.18 -12.16 -13.94
C ALA A 87 -2.86 -12.39 -12.59
N ALA A 88 -3.25 -13.64 -12.31
CA ALA A 88 -3.84 -14.01 -11.03
C ALA A 88 -2.94 -13.59 -9.85
N ASN A 89 -3.54 -13.14 -8.74
CA ASN A 89 -2.84 -12.68 -7.53
C ASN A 89 -1.90 -11.46 -7.75
N THR A 90 -1.91 -10.85 -8.93
CA THR A 90 -1.21 -9.59 -9.17
C THR A 90 -2.14 -8.44 -8.81
N ARG A 91 -1.57 -7.38 -8.24
CA ARG A 91 -2.26 -6.12 -7.99
C ARG A 91 -1.63 -5.04 -8.83
N TYR A 92 -2.41 -4.02 -9.16
CA TYR A 92 -2.01 -2.94 -10.05
C TYR A 92 -2.27 -1.60 -9.38
N SER A 93 -1.32 -0.68 -9.55
CA SER A 93 -1.51 0.73 -9.23
C SER A 93 -2.13 1.44 -10.43
N ILE A 94 -3.04 2.37 -10.13
CA ILE A 94 -3.71 3.20 -11.13
C ILE A 94 -3.35 4.65 -10.82
N LYS A 95 -2.63 5.31 -11.72
CA LYS A 95 -2.16 6.70 -11.55
C LYS A 95 -2.90 7.62 -12.51
N ASN A 96 -3.33 8.78 -12.03
CA ASN A 96 -3.85 9.82 -12.91
C ASN A 96 -2.70 10.63 -13.51
N VAL A 97 -2.59 10.62 -14.83
CA VAL A 97 -1.52 11.31 -15.59
C VAL A 97 -2.08 12.34 -16.56
N SER A 98 -3.30 12.81 -16.29
CA SER A 98 -3.99 13.76 -17.16
C SER A 98 -3.27 15.10 -17.26
N LEU A 99 -3.13 15.59 -18.48
CA LEU A 99 -2.57 16.91 -18.74
C LEU A 99 -3.45 17.99 -18.09
N GLY A 100 -2.82 18.98 -17.47
CA GLY A 100 -3.51 20.09 -16.80
C GLY A 100 -4.14 19.77 -15.44
N TYR A 101 -4.00 18.52 -14.95
CA TYR A 101 -4.36 18.15 -13.58
C TYR A 101 -3.29 18.64 -12.59
N GLN A 102 -3.67 19.37 -11.56
CA GLN A 102 -2.78 19.97 -10.56
C GLN A 102 -2.34 18.99 -9.46
N LEU A 103 -2.85 17.76 -9.48
CA LEU A 103 -2.37 16.64 -8.67
C LEU A 103 -1.78 15.54 -9.58
N PRO A 104 -0.77 15.86 -10.42
CA PRO A 104 -0.28 14.93 -11.42
C PRO A 104 0.38 13.71 -10.77
N ASN A 105 0.27 12.56 -11.43
CA ASN A 105 0.89 11.30 -11.05
C ASN A 105 0.43 10.70 -9.70
N LYS A 106 -0.57 11.29 -9.04
CA LYS A 106 -1.14 10.71 -7.83
C LYS A 106 -1.82 9.38 -8.15
N ALA A 107 -1.51 8.39 -7.33
CA ALA A 107 -2.12 7.08 -7.40
C ALA A 107 -3.51 7.10 -6.74
N MET A 108 -4.45 6.39 -7.35
CA MET A 108 -5.70 6.06 -6.69
C MET A 108 -5.37 5.30 -5.40
N THR A 109 -5.90 5.78 -4.29
CA THR A 109 -5.57 5.30 -2.94
C THR A 109 -6.86 5.05 -2.18
N LEU A 110 -7.01 3.85 -1.61
CA LEU A 110 -8.06 3.49 -0.66
C LEU A 110 -7.77 4.17 0.70
N THR A 111 -8.64 5.07 1.13
CA THR A 111 -8.49 5.85 2.38
C THR A 111 -9.57 5.46 3.39
N ASN A 112 -9.20 5.27 4.66
CA ASN A 112 -10.16 5.04 5.76
C ASN A 112 -10.40 6.35 6.52
N ASP A 113 -10.95 7.35 5.84
CA ASP A 113 -11.10 8.72 6.33
C ASP A 113 -12.54 9.22 6.30
N ARG A 114 -13.52 8.30 6.33
CA ARG A 114 -14.95 8.62 6.33
C ARG A 114 -15.69 7.87 7.43
N ASN A 115 -16.89 8.37 7.77
CA ASN A 115 -17.78 7.78 8.77
C ASN A 115 -18.99 7.04 8.13
N ASP A 116 -19.16 7.10 6.81
CA ASP A 116 -20.23 6.46 6.03
C ASP A 116 -19.71 5.31 5.15
N ALA A 117 -20.64 4.46 4.67
CA ALA A 117 -20.36 3.36 3.73
C ALA A 117 -19.19 2.43 4.13
N GLY A 118 -19.10 2.08 5.42
CA GLY A 118 -18.08 1.17 5.93
C GLY A 118 -16.70 1.79 6.16
N GLY A 119 -16.59 3.13 6.10
CA GLY A 119 -15.41 3.90 6.54
C GLY A 119 -14.42 4.28 5.45
N TYR A 120 -14.61 3.77 4.23
CA TYR A 120 -13.61 3.83 3.16
C TYR A 120 -14.03 4.69 1.96
N ASN A 121 -13.04 5.36 1.37
CA ASN A 121 -13.16 6.13 0.13
C ASN A 121 -11.99 5.79 -0.82
N VAL A 122 -12.07 6.25 -2.07
CA VAL A 122 -10.95 6.19 -3.02
C VAL A 122 -10.62 7.58 -3.54
N ARG A 123 -9.34 7.94 -3.55
CA ARG A 123 -8.85 9.30 -3.86
C ARG A 123 -7.53 9.29 -4.62
N TYR A 124 -7.28 10.31 -5.45
CA TYR A 124 -5.97 10.68 -5.95
C TYR A 124 -5.18 11.43 -4.87
N PHE A 125 -4.81 10.69 -3.82
CA PHE A 125 -4.36 11.25 -2.56
C PHE A 125 -2.83 11.43 -2.49
N ALA A 126 -2.08 10.39 -2.84
CA ALA A 126 -0.65 10.33 -2.60
C ALA A 126 0.13 9.95 -3.87
N ASP A 127 1.42 10.27 -3.86
CA ASP A 127 2.34 9.72 -4.85
C ASP A 127 2.36 8.19 -4.74
N PRO A 128 2.79 7.48 -5.81
CA PRO A 128 2.98 6.05 -5.76
C PRO A 128 3.85 5.64 -4.58
N ASN A 129 3.28 4.86 -3.67
CA ASN A 129 3.92 4.43 -2.43
C ASN A 129 3.38 3.05 -2.05
N SER A 130 4.27 2.05 -2.02
CA SER A 130 3.89 0.66 -1.75
C SER A 130 3.37 0.42 -0.34
N ASN A 131 3.64 1.33 0.61
CA ASN A 131 3.03 1.30 1.94
C ASN A 131 1.55 1.67 1.90
N TYR A 132 1.12 2.44 0.91
CA TYR A 132 -0.23 2.96 0.86
C TYR A 132 -1.17 1.98 0.16
N GLY A 133 -2.46 2.15 0.44
CA GLY A 133 -3.53 1.37 -0.16
C GLY A 133 -3.74 1.67 -1.63
N GLN A 134 -2.79 1.33 -2.49
CA GLN A 134 -2.75 1.69 -3.92
C GLN A 134 -2.70 0.47 -4.85
N ALA A 135 -2.97 -0.73 -4.31
CA ALA A 135 -2.78 -2.00 -5.00
C ALA A 135 -4.14 -2.66 -5.29
N PHE A 136 -4.70 -2.39 -6.46
CA PHE A 136 -6.02 -2.88 -6.86
C PHE A 136 -5.94 -4.21 -7.60
N GLU A 137 -6.85 -5.11 -7.28
CA GLU A 137 -7.15 -6.31 -8.05
C GLU A 137 -8.13 -5.97 -9.18
N PHE A 138 -7.88 -6.55 -10.35
CA PHE A 138 -8.78 -6.53 -11.49
C PHE A 138 -9.32 -7.95 -11.68
N THR A 139 -10.58 -8.17 -11.33
CA THR A 139 -11.25 -9.46 -11.53
C THR A 139 -12.14 -9.37 -12.76
N SER A 140 -11.89 -10.20 -13.79
CA SER A 140 -12.68 -10.17 -15.03
C SER A 140 -14.16 -10.40 -14.77
N VAL A 141 -15.01 -9.63 -15.44
CA VAL A 141 -16.46 -9.84 -15.46
C VAL A 141 -16.77 -10.88 -16.54
N PRO A 142 -17.49 -11.97 -16.21
CA PRO A 142 -17.87 -12.99 -17.19
C PRO A 142 -18.58 -12.39 -18.40
N ASP A 143 -18.25 -12.91 -19.59
CA ASP A 143 -18.88 -12.56 -20.87
C ASP A 143 -18.80 -11.07 -21.28
N LYS A 144 -17.97 -10.27 -20.61
CA LYS A 144 -17.77 -8.84 -20.92
C LYS A 144 -16.31 -8.55 -21.25
N LYS A 145 -16.08 -8.20 -22.52
CA LYS A 145 -14.75 -7.87 -23.05
C LYS A 145 -14.09 -6.74 -22.26
N ASP A 146 -12.84 -6.96 -21.84
CA ASP A 146 -11.96 -5.98 -21.16
C ASP A 146 -12.59 -5.28 -19.95
N THR A 147 -13.54 -5.97 -19.29
CA THR A 147 -14.35 -5.42 -18.19
C THR A 147 -14.04 -6.15 -16.90
N TYR A 148 -13.87 -5.40 -15.81
CA TYR A 148 -13.37 -5.88 -14.54
C TYR A 148 -14.16 -5.31 -13.36
N TYR A 149 -14.29 -6.08 -12.29
CA TYR A 149 -14.48 -5.55 -10.95
C TYR A 149 -13.12 -5.11 -10.41
N LEU A 150 -13.07 -3.89 -9.87
CA LEU A 150 -11.88 -3.37 -9.20
C LEU A 150 -12.07 -3.50 -7.70
N SER A 151 -11.07 -4.04 -7.00
CA SER A 151 -11.15 -4.20 -5.55
C SER A 151 -9.81 -4.10 -4.86
N GLN A 152 -9.81 -3.88 -3.56
CA GLN A 152 -8.60 -3.90 -2.74
C GLN A 152 -8.92 -4.44 -1.35
N THR A 153 -7.93 -5.09 -0.72
CA THR A 153 -8.02 -5.52 0.68
C THR A 153 -7.80 -4.33 1.62
N ASP A 154 -8.70 -4.15 2.59
CA ASP A 154 -8.56 -3.13 3.63
C ASP A 154 -7.63 -3.57 4.78
N LYS A 155 -7.46 -2.70 5.79
CA LYS A 155 -6.54 -2.95 6.92
C LYS A 155 -6.93 -4.18 7.75
N ASP A 156 -8.22 -4.53 7.74
CA ASP A 156 -8.81 -5.61 8.54
C ASP A 156 -8.87 -6.93 7.73
N GLY A 157 -8.44 -6.90 6.47
CA GLY A 157 -8.43 -8.06 5.58
C GLY A 157 -9.70 -8.23 4.74
N ASN A 158 -10.64 -7.28 4.78
CA ASN A 158 -11.86 -7.37 3.97
C ASN A 158 -11.61 -6.88 2.55
N THR A 159 -12.24 -7.53 1.58
CA THR A 159 -12.27 -7.04 0.21
C THR A 159 -13.23 -5.86 0.09
N ARG A 160 -12.73 -4.76 -0.47
CA ARG A 160 -13.48 -3.55 -0.81
C ARG A 160 -13.53 -3.41 -2.32
N TYR A 161 -14.71 -3.63 -2.90
CA TYR A 161 -14.98 -3.40 -4.32
C TYR A 161 -15.26 -1.93 -4.57
N LEU A 162 -14.83 -1.40 -5.70
CA LEU A 162 -15.27 -0.09 -6.17
C LEU A 162 -16.72 -0.16 -6.64
N CYS A 163 -17.52 0.83 -6.25
CA CYS A 163 -18.94 0.94 -6.61
C CYS A 163 -19.31 2.39 -6.93
N LEU A 164 -20.49 2.59 -7.52
CA LEU A 164 -21.07 3.93 -7.68
C LEU A 164 -21.62 4.41 -6.35
N GLY A 165 -21.18 5.58 -5.90
CA GLY A 165 -21.73 6.27 -4.74
C GLY A 165 -22.93 7.14 -5.08
N SER A 166 -23.23 8.07 -4.18
CA SER A 166 -24.18 9.15 -4.44
C SER A 166 -23.70 10.04 -5.60
N LYS A 167 -24.66 10.60 -6.33
CA LYS A 167 -24.39 11.69 -7.28
C LYS A 167 -23.83 12.90 -6.53
N TYR A 168 -22.72 13.44 -7.03
CA TYR A 168 -22.10 14.64 -6.50
C TYR A 168 -22.99 15.86 -6.80
N ASP A 169 -23.26 16.69 -5.79
CA ASP A 169 -24.09 17.91 -5.86
C ASP A 169 -25.45 17.76 -6.57
N GLY A 170 -26.05 16.56 -6.52
CA GLY A 170 -27.32 16.27 -7.20
C GLY A 170 -27.23 16.23 -8.74
N GLY A 171 -26.02 16.26 -9.30
CA GLY A 171 -25.75 16.21 -10.74
C GLY A 171 -25.78 14.81 -11.35
N THR A 172 -25.13 14.63 -12.50
CA THR A 172 -25.03 13.33 -13.21
C THR A 172 -23.72 12.58 -12.94
N ILE A 173 -22.83 13.16 -12.14
CA ILE A 173 -21.50 12.62 -11.83
C ILE A 173 -21.62 11.80 -10.56
N PHE A 174 -21.28 10.52 -10.63
CA PHE A 174 -21.15 9.68 -9.46
C PHE A 174 -19.75 9.80 -8.89
N GLN A 175 -19.65 9.94 -7.57
CA GLN A 175 -18.37 9.71 -6.91
C GLN A 175 -18.16 8.21 -6.76
N ILE A 176 -16.95 7.73 -7.04
CA ILE A 176 -16.60 6.33 -6.81
C ILE A 176 -16.47 6.09 -5.31
N ARG A 177 -17.09 5.01 -4.86
CA ARG A 177 -17.13 4.56 -3.47
C ARG A 177 -16.65 3.14 -3.36
N THR A 178 -16.74 2.59 -2.14
CA THR A 178 -16.40 1.20 -1.87
C THR A 178 -17.55 0.46 -1.21
N THR A 179 -17.60 -0.85 -1.43
CA THR A 179 -18.54 -1.78 -0.81
C THR A 179 -17.84 -3.09 -0.48
N THR A 180 -18.28 -3.80 0.55
CA THR A 180 -17.83 -5.17 0.85
C THR A 180 -18.66 -6.23 0.13
N THR A 181 -19.78 -5.83 -0.47
CA THR A 181 -20.71 -6.73 -1.17
C THR A 181 -20.34 -6.77 -2.64
N LYS A 182 -20.00 -7.95 -3.17
CA LYS A 182 -19.63 -8.12 -4.58
C LYS A 182 -20.76 -7.76 -5.55
N ASP A 183 -22.01 -8.05 -5.20
CA ASP A 183 -23.16 -7.78 -6.08
C ASP A 183 -23.43 -6.28 -6.25
N ASP A 184 -22.95 -5.45 -5.31
CA ASP A 184 -23.02 -3.98 -5.38
C ASP A 184 -21.79 -3.38 -6.10
N ALA A 185 -20.84 -4.22 -6.55
CA ALA A 185 -19.63 -3.75 -7.21
C ALA A 185 -19.95 -3.20 -8.60
N ALA A 186 -19.35 -2.06 -8.92
CA ALA A 186 -19.44 -1.50 -10.25
C ALA A 186 -18.49 -2.21 -11.22
N GLU A 187 -18.88 -2.27 -12.48
CA GLU A 187 -18.07 -2.81 -13.57
C GLU A 187 -17.29 -1.70 -14.27
N PHE A 188 -16.03 -1.98 -14.58
CA PHE A 188 -15.13 -1.03 -15.22
C PHE A 188 -14.46 -1.63 -16.45
N ARG A 189 -14.61 -0.99 -17.60
CA ARG A 189 -13.94 -1.36 -18.84
C ARG A 189 -12.63 -0.61 -19.01
N VAL A 190 -11.54 -1.33 -19.25
CA VAL A 190 -10.23 -0.73 -19.57
C VAL A 190 -10.14 -0.54 -21.07
N ILE A 191 -9.76 0.67 -21.51
CA ILE A 191 -9.62 1.03 -22.93
C ILE A 191 -8.26 1.69 -23.14
N PRO A 192 -7.34 1.09 -23.93
CA PRO A 192 -6.09 1.74 -24.31
C PRO A 192 -6.34 3.02 -25.09
N MET A 193 -5.49 4.03 -24.88
CA MET A 193 -5.49 5.27 -25.66
C MET A 193 -4.51 5.18 -26.83
N ASP A 194 -4.57 6.13 -27.77
CA ASP A 194 -3.62 6.22 -28.88
C ASP A 194 -2.22 6.72 -28.45
N GLU A 195 -1.97 6.79 -27.14
CA GLU A 195 -0.69 7.09 -26.51
C GLU A 195 -0.18 5.83 -25.78
N GLU A 196 1.10 5.50 -25.95
CA GLU A 196 1.70 4.32 -25.31
C GLU A 196 1.60 4.39 -23.79
N ASN A 197 1.27 3.27 -23.15
CA ASN A 197 1.08 3.10 -21.71
C ASN A 197 0.05 4.05 -21.09
N ASN A 198 -1.00 4.41 -21.83
CA ASN A 198 -2.10 5.23 -21.34
C ASN A 198 -3.45 4.56 -21.60
N TRP A 199 -4.32 4.59 -20.59
CA TRP A 199 -5.64 3.99 -20.64
C TRP A 199 -6.71 4.95 -20.13
N ARG A 200 -7.94 4.71 -20.56
CA ARG A 200 -9.16 5.17 -19.91
C ARG A 200 -9.79 3.98 -19.19
N ILE A 201 -10.37 4.23 -18.01
CA ILE A 201 -11.16 3.24 -17.29
C ILE A 201 -12.59 3.76 -17.31
N ILE A 202 -13.53 3.05 -17.94
CA ILE A 202 -14.92 3.48 -18.10
C ILE A 202 -15.79 2.71 -17.12
N ASN A 203 -16.57 3.41 -16.30
CA ASN A 203 -17.66 2.78 -15.58
C ASN A 203 -18.75 2.35 -16.57
N VAL A 204 -19.11 1.06 -16.59
CA VAL A 204 -20.01 0.50 -17.60
C VAL A 204 -21.44 1.02 -17.46
N GLU A 205 -21.94 1.16 -16.23
CA GLU A 205 -23.31 1.62 -15.97
C GLU A 205 -23.50 3.09 -16.33
N ALA A 206 -22.60 3.96 -15.87
CA ALA A 206 -22.63 5.39 -16.18
C ALA A 206 -22.20 5.70 -17.62
N ASN A 207 -21.49 4.77 -18.27
CA ASN A 207 -20.87 4.95 -19.59
C ASN A 207 -20.00 6.21 -19.67
N ILE A 208 -19.22 6.46 -18.61
CA ILE A 208 -18.33 7.61 -18.46
C ILE A 208 -17.01 7.13 -17.82
N GLU A 209 -15.91 7.79 -18.16
CA GLU A 209 -14.58 7.53 -17.62
C GLU A 209 -14.47 7.76 -16.10
N LEU A 210 -13.49 7.10 -15.48
CA LEU A 210 -12.96 7.49 -14.17
C LEU A 210 -12.01 8.66 -14.33
N GLY A 211 -12.16 9.66 -13.48
CA GLY A 211 -11.28 10.83 -13.45
C GLY A 211 -11.50 11.71 -12.24
N ALA A 212 -10.81 12.84 -12.19
CA ALA A 212 -11.04 13.89 -11.20
C ALA A 212 -12.06 14.90 -11.73
N ASN A 213 -12.99 15.38 -10.89
CA ASN A 213 -14.03 16.28 -11.35
C ASN A 213 -13.49 17.68 -11.70
N GLY A 214 -12.53 18.17 -10.93
CA GLY A 214 -11.81 19.44 -11.14
C GLY A 214 -10.30 19.25 -11.18
N ASN A 215 -9.56 20.30 -11.56
CA ASN A 215 -8.12 20.22 -11.75
C ASN A 215 -7.32 20.04 -10.45
N ASN A 216 -7.92 20.32 -9.29
CA ASN A 216 -7.33 20.21 -7.96
C ASN A 216 -8.15 19.29 -7.04
N ASP A 217 -9.16 18.60 -7.57
CA ASP A 217 -10.02 17.69 -6.81
C ASP A 217 -9.34 16.33 -6.68
N ASN A 218 -9.20 15.82 -5.46
CA ASN A 218 -8.58 14.52 -5.21
C ASN A 218 -9.57 13.35 -5.17
N GLY A 219 -10.86 13.57 -5.38
CA GLY A 219 -11.84 12.50 -5.50
C GLY A 219 -11.74 11.75 -6.84
N VAL A 220 -12.23 10.51 -6.86
CA VAL A 220 -12.41 9.73 -8.09
C VAL A 220 -13.90 9.72 -8.45
N TYR A 221 -14.23 10.05 -9.69
CA TYR A 221 -15.59 10.24 -10.16
C TYR A 221 -15.81 9.63 -11.54
N THR A 222 -17.08 9.41 -11.91
CA THR A 222 -17.48 9.18 -13.29
C THR A 222 -17.54 10.52 -14.04
N THR A 223 -16.48 10.92 -14.71
CA THR A 223 -16.35 12.23 -15.37
C THR A 223 -15.53 12.17 -16.66
N ARG A 224 -15.73 13.17 -17.54
CA ARG A 224 -14.89 13.40 -18.73
C ARG A 224 -13.73 14.36 -18.47
N ASN A 225 -13.45 14.66 -17.22
CA ASN A 225 -12.32 15.47 -16.80
C ASN A 225 -11.21 14.58 -16.26
N TYR A 226 -9.96 14.91 -16.59
CA TYR A 226 -8.77 14.28 -16.01
C TYR A 226 -8.85 12.75 -15.88
N TYR A 227 -9.16 12.07 -17.00
CA TYR A 227 -9.44 10.63 -17.04
C TYR A 227 -8.31 9.75 -17.60
N ARG A 228 -7.15 10.34 -17.89
CA ARG A 228 -6.00 9.63 -18.45
C ARG A 228 -5.28 8.89 -17.32
N MET A 229 -5.18 7.58 -17.44
CA MET A 229 -4.60 6.70 -16.43
C MET A 229 -3.37 5.95 -16.93
N VAL A 230 -2.42 5.72 -16.03
CA VAL A 230 -1.40 4.66 -16.18
C VAL A 230 -1.79 3.52 -15.25
N ILE A 231 -1.82 2.29 -15.77
CA ILE A 231 -2.00 1.07 -15.01
C ILE A 231 -0.67 0.32 -15.03
N ALA A 232 -0.13 -0.02 -13.86
CA ALA A 232 1.15 -0.73 -13.74
C ALA A 232 1.09 -1.74 -12.58
N PRO A 233 1.89 -2.82 -12.59
CA PRO A 233 2.00 -3.71 -11.44
C PRO A 233 2.31 -2.92 -10.16
N ALA A 234 1.56 -3.18 -9.10
CA ALA A 234 1.77 -2.56 -7.80
C ALA A 234 2.97 -3.21 -7.12
N GLU A 235 3.84 -2.37 -6.54
CA GLU A 235 4.93 -2.84 -5.70
C GLU A 235 4.41 -3.27 -4.33
N LYS A 236 5.03 -4.30 -3.75
CA LYS A 236 4.80 -4.69 -2.36
C LYS A 236 5.65 -3.82 -1.45
N ALA A 237 5.07 -3.36 -0.35
CA ALA A 237 5.84 -2.80 0.74
C ALA A 237 6.72 -3.87 1.36
N GLN A 238 7.86 -3.45 1.89
CA GLN A 238 8.76 -4.29 2.66
C GLN A 238 8.93 -3.69 4.05
N ALA A 239 8.92 -4.55 5.07
CA ALA A 239 9.15 -4.15 6.44
C ALA A 239 10.07 -5.16 7.13
N THR A 240 11.19 -4.69 7.66
CA THR A 240 12.17 -5.55 8.35
C THR A 240 11.97 -5.51 9.86
N LEU A 241 11.45 -6.60 10.40
CA LEU A 241 11.43 -6.86 11.83
C LEU A 241 12.86 -7.21 12.27
N LYS A 242 13.37 -6.50 13.28
CA LYS A 242 14.72 -6.74 13.81
C LYS A 242 14.75 -6.66 15.33
N VAL A 243 15.36 -7.66 15.95
CA VAL A 243 15.74 -7.71 17.36
C VAL A 243 17.22 -8.07 17.45
N VAL A 244 18.00 -7.26 18.17
CA VAL A 244 19.46 -7.43 18.28
C VAL A 244 19.82 -8.29 19.49
N THR A 245 20.78 -9.19 19.34
CA THR A 245 21.35 -10.00 20.42
C THR A 245 21.76 -9.13 21.62
N GLY A 246 21.41 -9.56 22.83
CA GLY A 246 21.72 -8.85 24.07
C GLY A 246 20.83 -7.62 24.34
N VAL A 247 19.85 -7.33 23.48
CA VAL A 247 18.80 -6.31 23.70
C VAL A 247 17.44 -6.99 23.93
N LYS A 248 17.19 -8.16 23.33
CA LYS A 248 15.93 -8.94 23.38
C LYS A 248 14.66 -8.24 22.87
N TYR A 249 14.65 -6.91 22.77
CA TYR A 249 13.49 -6.13 22.39
C TYR A 249 13.73 -5.28 21.14
N GLY A 250 12.67 -5.07 20.37
CA GLY A 250 12.58 -4.14 19.25
C GLY A 250 11.16 -3.55 19.15
N THR A 251 10.95 -2.64 18.20
CA THR A 251 9.61 -2.20 17.80
C THR A 251 9.38 -2.44 16.32
N PHE A 252 8.13 -2.65 15.91
CA PHE A 252 7.79 -2.97 14.53
C PHE A 252 6.40 -2.49 14.14
N ILE A 253 6.25 -1.99 12.92
CA ILE A 253 4.96 -1.72 12.26
C ILE A 253 5.07 -2.08 10.78
N ALA A 254 4.09 -2.82 10.25
CA ALA A 254 3.97 -3.08 8.82
C ALA A 254 2.70 -2.45 8.25
N PRO A 255 2.69 -1.95 7.00
CA PRO A 255 1.50 -1.40 6.37
C PRO A 255 0.52 -2.48 5.85
N PHE A 256 0.82 -3.75 6.11
CA PHE A 256 0.07 -4.91 5.64
C PHE A 256 -0.09 -5.93 6.75
N LYS A 257 -1.09 -6.79 6.63
CA LYS A 257 -1.30 -7.93 7.52
C LYS A 257 -0.26 -9.03 7.23
N ALA A 258 0.31 -9.64 8.26
CA ALA A 258 1.26 -10.74 8.13
C ALA A 258 1.24 -11.68 9.35
N ASN A 259 1.72 -12.91 9.18
CA ASN A 259 1.97 -13.81 10.30
C ASN A 259 3.22 -13.35 11.07
N LYS A 260 3.23 -13.50 12.40
CA LYS A 260 4.46 -13.24 13.16
C LYS A 260 5.54 -14.27 12.78
N PRO A 261 6.82 -13.87 12.65
CA PRO A 261 7.91 -14.81 12.46
C PRO A 261 8.03 -15.84 13.61
N GLU A 262 8.71 -16.95 13.35
CA GLU A 262 9.09 -17.89 14.41
C GLU A 262 10.05 -17.25 15.41
N ASN A 263 10.04 -17.75 16.66
CA ASN A 263 10.93 -17.30 17.74
C ASN A 263 10.85 -15.80 18.10
N VAL A 264 9.74 -15.14 17.72
CA VAL A 264 9.40 -13.81 18.21
C VAL A 264 8.04 -13.81 18.89
N THR A 265 7.92 -12.95 19.91
CA THR A 265 6.64 -12.61 20.53
C THR A 265 6.33 -11.16 20.22
N LEU A 266 5.08 -10.86 19.87
CA LEU A 266 4.61 -9.50 19.63
C LEU A 266 3.78 -9.06 20.82
N TYR A 267 3.92 -7.80 21.21
CA TYR A 267 3.16 -7.23 22.31
C TYR A 267 2.54 -5.89 21.94
N SER A 268 1.28 -5.70 22.30
CA SER A 268 0.67 -4.38 22.46
C SER A 268 0.99 -3.83 23.85
N VAL A 269 0.68 -2.55 24.10
CA VAL A 269 0.81 -1.93 25.43
C VAL A 269 -0.60 -1.58 25.93
N GLU A 270 -1.08 -2.32 26.94
CA GLU A 270 -2.41 -2.10 27.52
C GLU A 270 -2.42 -0.91 28.49
N ALA A 271 -1.41 -0.85 29.36
CA ALA A 271 -1.38 0.09 30.46
C ALA A 271 0.04 0.36 30.95
N VAL A 272 0.16 1.41 31.76
CA VAL A 272 1.35 1.78 32.51
C VAL A 272 1.00 1.70 34.00
N ASN A 273 1.84 1.01 34.78
CA ASN A 273 1.77 0.99 36.24
C ASN A 273 3.10 1.48 36.83
N GLY A 274 3.11 2.73 37.29
CA GLY A 274 4.35 3.41 37.67
C GLY A 274 5.30 3.53 36.47
N SER A 275 6.47 2.89 36.55
CA SER A 275 7.45 2.80 35.45
C SER A 275 7.42 1.46 34.70
N THR A 276 6.39 0.64 34.89
CA THR A 276 6.28 -0.70 34.29
C THR A 276 5.17 -0.73 33.25
N LEU A 277 5.45 -1.32 32.08
CA LEU A 277 4.48 -1.57 31.02
C LEU A 277 3.74 -2.88 31.29
N THR A 278 2.41 -2.84 31.17
CA THR A 278 1.57 -4.03 31.03
C THR A 278 1.43 -4.35 29.55
N LEU A 279 1.86 -5.56 29.17
CA LEU A 279 1.89 -6.04 27.79
C LEU A 279 0.83 -7.10 27.57
N GLU A 280 0.22 -7.08 26.38
CA GLU A 280 -0.68 -8.14 25.91
C GLU A 280 -0.08 -8.77 24.64
N GLU A 281 -0.02 -10.10 24.61
CA GLU A 281 0.56 -10.83 23.48
C GLU A 281 -0.35 -10.76 22.25
N ALA A 282 0.24 -10.47 21.09
CA ALA A 282 -0.42 -10.56 19.79
C ALA A 282 0.12 -11.74 18.98
N TYR A 283 -0.78 -12.44 18.30
CA TYR A 283 -0.45 -13.66 17.55
C TYR A 283 -0.25 -13.41 16.04
N GLU A 284 -0.68 -12.26 15.54
CA GLU A 284 -0.51 -11.84 14.15
C GLU A 284 -0.09 -10.37 14.07
N ILE A 285 0.53 -10.00 12.95
CA ILE A 285 0.83 -8.61 12.63
C ILE A 285 -0.41 -8.04 11.92
N ALA A 286 -1.25 -7.31 12.65
CA ALA A 286 -2.30 -6.51 12.03
C ALA A 286 -1.70 -5.35 11.21
N ALA A 287 -2.35 -4.99 10.10
CA ALA A 287 -1.87 -3.91 9.24
C ALA A 287 -1.91 -2.56 9.98
N ASN A 288 -0.89 -1.73 9.74
CA ASN A 288 -0.75 -0.39 10.31
C ASN A 288 -0.78 -0.35 11.85
N THR A 289 -0.46 -1.46 12.52
CA THR A 289 -0.49 -1.57 13.98
C THR A 289 0.95 -1.69 14.51
N PRO A 290 1.42 -0.77 15.38
CA PRO A 290 2.72 -0.88 16.01
C PRO A 290 2.74 -1.92 17.15
N TYR A 291 3.85 -2.64 17.26
CA TYR A 291 4.11 -3.65 18.29
C TYR A 291 5.49 -3.46 18.93
N ILE A 292 5.61 -3.90 20.18
CA ILE A 292 6.89 -4.32 20.76
C ILE A 292 7.16 -5.74 20.27
N VAL A 293 8.42 -6.01 19.92
CA VAL A 293 8.87 -7.33 19.49
C VAL A 293 9.86 -7.85 20.53
N TYR A 294 9.63 -9.05 21.02
CA TYR A 294 10.57 -9.78 21.86
C TYR A 294 11.15 -10.98 21.12
N ALA A 295 12.44 -11.23 21.31
CA ALA A 295 13.10 -12.46 20.92
C ALA A 295 14.07 -12.88 22.03
N ASP A 296 14.18 -14.18 22.28
CA ASP A 296 15.13 -14.66 23.28
C ASP A 296 16.59 -14.52 22.80
N ASP A 297 17.53 -14.48 23.75
CA ASP A 297 18.89 -13.94 23.57
C ASP A 297 19.84 -14.78 22.72
N GLU A 298 19.37 -15.84 22.07
CA GLU A 298 20.27 -16.79 21.42
C GLU A 298 20.89 -16.24 20.13
N ASN A 299 20.19 -15.37 19.38
CA ASN A 299 20.68 -14.79 18.13
C ASN A 299 19.97 -13.47 17.74
N THR A 300 20.59 -12.70 16.84
CA THR A 300 19.94 -11.53 16.22
C THR A 300 18.89 -12.04 15.23
N ILE A 301 17.64 -11.62 15.43
CA ILE A 301 16.55 -11.91 14.49
C ILE A 301 16.40 -10.73 13.55
N SER A 302 16.40 -11.00 12.24
CA SER A 302 16.17 -10.01 11.19
C SER A 302 15.38 -10.65 10.06
N VAL A 303 14.08 -10.36 9.98
CA VAL A 303 13.17 -10.95 9.00
C VAL A 303 12.51 -9.84 8.20
N THR A 304 12.68 -9.88 6.87
CA THR A 304 11.98 -8.98 5.96
C THR A 304 10.67 -9.61 5.52
N LEU A 305 9.58 -8.93 5.85
CA LEU A 305 8.23 -9.29 5.42
C LEU A 305 7.83 -8.39 4.24
N GLN A 306 6.94 -8.90 3.39
CA GLN A 306 6.41 -8.14 2.26
C GLN A 306 4.91 -8.35 2.08
N GLY A 307 4.22 -7.31 1.63
CA GLY A 307 2.78 -7.34 1.39
C GLY A 307 2.31 -6.08 0.68
N TYR A 308 1.07 -6.09 0.20
CA TYR A 308 0.45 -4.89 -0.35
C TYR A 308 0.00 -3.97 0.77
N GLY A 309 0.49 -2.74 0.78
CA GLY A 309 0.18 -1.77 1.80
C GLY A 309 -1.30 -1.40 1.84
N THR A 310 -1.76 -1.00 3.02
CA THR A 310 -3.14 -0.57 3.30
C THR A 310 -3.15 0.79 4.01
N ALA A 311 -1.99 1.44 4.12
CA ALA A 311 -1.88 2.73 4.77
C ALA A 311 -2.53 3.84 3.94
N TYR A 312 -2.87 4.94 4.60
CA TYR A 312 -3.33 6.18 3.99
C TYR A 312 -2.73 7.41 4.66
N LYS A 313 -1.80 7.19 5.59
CA LYS A 313 -1.00 8.19 6.30
C LYS A 313 0.30 7.55 6.78
N ASP A 314 1.22 8.36 7.25
CA ASP A 314 2.57 7.91 7.61
C ASP A 314 2.69 7.33 9.01
N THR A 315 1.81 7.74 9.94
CA THR A 315 1.87 7.35 11.34
C THR A 315 0.56 6.76 11.85
N TYR A 316 0.68 5.78 12.74
CA TYR A 316 -0.45 5.07 13.34
C TYR A 316 -0.23 4.85 14.82
N GLU A 317 -1.31 5.02 15.59
CA GLU A 317 -1.32 4.81 17.03
C GLU A 317 -2.07 3.51 17.35
N ALA A 318 -1.55 2.72 18.28
CA ALA A 318 -2.25 1.58 18.89
C ALA A 318 -1.87 1.48 20.36
N GLY A 319 -2.85 1.67 21.24
CA GLY A 319 -2.58 1.85 22.68
C GLY A 319 -1.62 3.01 22.90
N LEU A 320 -0.53 2.76 23.62
CA LEU A 320 0.52 3.75 23.89
C LEU A 320 1.65 3.76 22.85
N LEU A 321 1.56 2.98 21.77
CA LEU A 321 2.59 2.94 20.73
C LEU A 321 2.20 3.80 19.54
N VAL A 322 3.17 4.56 19.02
CA VAL A 322 3.05 5.30 17.76
C VAL A 322 4.07 4.76 16.78
N GLY A 323 3.59 4.10 15.73
CA GLY A 323 4.38 3.58 14.63
C GLY A 323 4.55 4.59 13.52
N THR A 324 5.74 4.59 12.90
CA THR A 324 6.05 5.32 11.67
C THR A 324 6.36 4.34 10.55
N LEU A 325 5.67 4.49 9.43
CA LEU A 325 5.93 3.74 8.20
C LEU A 325 7.16 4.28 7.48
N PRO A 326 7.25 5.59 7.14
CA PRO A 326 8.51 6.15 6.71
C PRO A 326 9.48 6.21 7.89
N GLY A 327 10.76 6.01 7.62
CA GLY A 327 11.81 6.41 8.55
C GLY A 327 12.10 7.89 8.40
N GLY A 328 12.75 8.49 9.39
CA GLY A 328 13.11 9.89 9.30
C GLY A 328 13.72 10.48 10.55
N GLU A 329 14.13 11.73 10.42
CA GLU A 329 14.42 12.59 11.54
C GLU A 329 13.12 13.18 12.09
N MET A 330 13.00 13.22 13.41
CA MET A 330 11.82 13.73 14.10
C MET A 330 12.21 14.44 15.39
N THR A 331 11.58 15.58 15.64
CA THR A 331 11.61 16.22 16.96
C THR A 331 10.43 15.67 17.75
N LEU A 332 10.73 14.93 18.81
CA LEU A 332 9.74 14.27 19.66
C LEU A 332 9.54 15.07 20.94
N GLY A 333 8.31 15.14 21.44
CA GLY A 333 7.97 15.82 22.68
C GLY A 333 8.45 15.06 23.93
N THR A 334 8.25 15.67 25.10
CA THR A 334 8.54 15.05 26.40
C THR A 334 7.60 13.90 26.75
N ASP A 335 6.48 13.79 26.05
CA ASP A 335 5.50 12.70 26.09
C ASP A 335 5.97 11.44 25.33
N CYS A 336 7.06 11.54 24.57
CA CYS A 336 7.57 10.47 23.73
C CYS A 336 8.76 9.74 24.36
N TYR A 337 8.83 8.43 24.20
CA TYR A 337 9.88 7.58 24.74
C TYR A 337 10.39 6.60 23.65
N LEU A 338 11.71 6.52 23.48
CA LEU A 338 12.35 5.63 22.51
C LEU A 338 12.89 4.37 23.18
N LEU A 339 12.68 3.22 22.53
CA LEU A 339 13.26 1.95 22.96
C LEU A 339 14.78 2.00 22.76
N GLN A 340 15.53 1.87 23.85
CA GLN A 340 16.98 1.85 23.82
C GLN A 340 17.56 1.06 24.99
N LYS A 341 18.84 0.73 24.88
CA LYS A 341 19.62 0.13 25.97
C LYS A 341 20.47 1.21 26.62
N ASN A 342 20.16 1.57 27.87
CA ASN A 342 20.91 2.56 28.64
C ASN A 342 21.50 1.89 29.89
N LYS A 343 22.83 1.99 30.06
CA LYS A 343 23.58 1.38 31.17
C LYS A 343 23.25 -0.11 31.41
N GLY A 344 23.01 -0.86 30.34
CA GLY A 344 22.72 -2.29 30.39
C GLY A 344 21.24 -2.66 30.51
N VAL A 345 20.35 -1.69 30.78
CA VAL A 345 18.92 -1.92 30.91
C VAL A 345 18.22 -1.50 29.63
N VAL A 346 17.31 -2.34 29.14
CA VAL A 346 16.49 -2.06 27.95
C VAL A 346 15.14 -1.54 28.40
N GLY A 347 14.69 -0.44 27.81
CA GLY A 347 13.41 0.18 28.13
C GLY A 347 13.10 1.33 27.18
N PHE A 348 11.93 1.92 27.35
CA PHE A 348 11.53 3.14 26.66
C PHE A 348 11.97 4.34 27.48
N TYR A 349 12.92 5.13 26.98
CA TYR A 349 13.46 6.30 27.70
C TYR A 349 12.97 7.59 27.08
N GLN A 350 12.67 8.56 27.94
CA GLN A 350 12.07 9.84 27.55
C GLN A 350 12.93 10.58 26.53
N CYS A 351 12.27 11.16 25.52
CA CYS A 351 12.89 12.05 24.56
C CYS A 351 13.14 13.43 25.19
N ASP A 352 14.24 14.05 24.79
CA ASP A 352 14.54 15.45 25.03
C ASP A 352 14.01 16.26 23.84
N PRO A 353 13.02 17.14 24.05
CA PRO A 353 12.43 17.93 22.96
C PRO A 353 13.42 18.90 22.30
N ALA A 354 14.59 19.14 22.90
CA ALA A 354 15.66 19.93 22.29
C ALA A 354 16.49 19.13 21.28
N LEU A 355 16.31 17.81 21.18
CA LEU A 355 17.06 16.93 20.29
C LEU A 355 16.22 16.47 19.09
N SER A 356 16.91 16.22 17.97
CA SER A 356 16.35 15.49 16.83
C SER A 356 16.71 14.02 16.96
N TYR A 357 15.72 13.15 16.76
CA TYR A 357 15.87 11.71 16.82
C TYR A 357 15.71 11.10 15.45
N LYS A 358 16.53 10.09 15.14
CA LYS A 358 16.37 9.29 13.92
C LYS A 358 15.65 8.00 14.24
N LEU A 359 14.41 7.88 13.78
CA LEU A 359 13.63 6.64 13.87
C LEU A 359 13.65 5.97 12.50
N GLY A 360 14.07 4.69 12.46
CA GLY A 360 14.06 3.91 11.23
C GLY A 360 12.65 3.68 10.71
N ALA A 361 12.52 3.38 9.41
CA ALA A 361 11.24 2.96 8.82
C ALA A 361 10.70 1.72 9.53
N ASN A 362 9.38 1.59 9.59
CA ASN A 362 8.69 0.45 10.19
C ASN A 362 9.00 0.26 11.69
N ARG A 363 9.19 1.36 12.44
CA ARG A 363 9.46 1.35 13.89
C ARG A 363 8.41 2.15 14.65
N ALA A 364 8.38 1.94 15.96
CA ALA A 364 7.49 2.66 16.85
C ALA A 364 8.24 3.25 18.06
N TYR A 365 7.65 4.28 18.63
CA TYR A 365 7.99 4.85 19.93
C TYR A 365 6.77 4.75 20.87
N LEU A 366 7.01 4.89 22.17
CA LEU A 366 5.93 4.93 23.16
C LEU A 366 5.54 6.39 23.40
N LYS A 367 4.25 6.69 23.37
CA LYS A 367 3.67 7.99 23.69
C LYS A 367 2.83 7.87 24.96
N TYR A 368 3.10 8.75 25.93
CA TYR A 368 2.44 8.75 27.22
C TYR A 368 2.19 10.19 27.70
N ASP A 369 0.94 10.65 27.53
CA ASP A 369 0.54 12.06 27.69
C ASP A 369 0.01 12.38 29.10
N ASN A 370 -0.12 11.37 29.97
CA ASN A 370 -0.54 11.60 31.35
C ASN A 370 0.62 12.21 32.14
N GLU A 371 0.37 13.32 32.87
CA GLU A 371 1.27 13.90 33.88
C GLU A 371 1.86 12.75 34.73
N PRO A 372 3.08 12.29 34.45
CA PRO A 372 3.67 11.23 35.23
C PRO A 372 3.85 11.85 36.60
N SER A 373 3.22 11.30 37.63
CA SER A 373 3.43 11.70 39.02
C SER A 373 4.94 11.86 39.27
N ALA A 374 5.43 13.11 39.24
CA ALA A 374 6.83 13.49 39.25
C ALA A 374 7.80 12.61 38.39
N GLY A 375 7.97 12.94 37.10
CA GLY A 375 9.28 12.76 36.44
C GLY A 375 9.69 11.36 35.98
N VAL A 376 8.77 10.52 35.50
CA VAL A 376 9.12 9.20 34.91
C VAL A 376 10.02 9.38 33.68
N LYS A 377 11.29 8.97 33.81
CA LYS A 377 12.31 9.06 32.75
C LYS A 377 12.43 7.81 31.88
N ALA A 378 11.85 6.69 32.30
CA ALA A 378 11.85 5.45 31.54
C ALA A 378 10.70 4.53 31.93
N PHE A 379 10.24 3.73 30.95
CA PHE A 379 9.34 2.60 31.15
C PHE A 379 10.05 1.28 30.82
N PHE A 380 9.77 0.27 31.63
CA PHE A 380 10.38 -1.06 31.53
C PHE A 380 9.32 -2.13 31.32
N PHE A 381 9.74 -3.28 30.79
CA PHE A 381 8.87 -4.44 30.61
C PHE A 381 8.68 -5.14 31.96
N GLY A 382 7.44 -5.45 32.33
CA GLY A 382 7.14 -6.21 33.55
C GLY A 382 7.93 -7.52 33.59
N GLU A 383 8.43 -7.89 34.76
CA GLU A 383 9.44 -8.94 34.88
C GLU A 383 8.84 -10.33 35.03
N GLU A 384 9.40 -11.30 34.31
CA GLU A 384 9.56 -12.66 34.84
C GLU A 384 10.86 -12.84 35.65
N ASN A 385 11.80 -11.88 35.71
CA ASN A 385 12.98 -11.95 36.60
C ASN A 385 13.83 -10.66 36.64
N GLN A 386 13.48 -9.64 37.44
CA GLN A 386 14.50 -8.87 38.15
C GLN A 386 14.21 -8.82 39.66
N THR A 387 15.10 -9.48 40.37
CA THR A 387 15.51 -9.00 41.67
C THR A 387 15.86 -7.51 41.59
N THR A 388 14.92 -6.67 42.03
CA THR A 388 15.13 -5.36 42.64
C THR A 388 16.21 -4.51 41.97
N ALA A 389 15.81 -3.69 41.00
CA ALA A 389 16.59 -2.55 40.54
C ALA A 389 17.12 -1.76 41.75
N ILE A 390 18.45 -1.67 41.80
CA ILE A 390 19.22 -0.96 42.81
C ILE A 390 18.70 0.46 42.96
N THR A 391 18.08 0.74 44.10
CA THR A 391 17.77 2.09 44.57
C THR A 391 19.06 2.92 44.55
N THR A 392 19.07 4.06 43.87
CA THR A 392 20.25 4.92 43.85
C THR A 392 20.52 5.46 45.27
N LEU A 393 21.80 5.48 45.67
CA LEU A 393 22.26 5.90 47.02
C LEU A 393 21.69 7.27 47.44
N SER A 394 21.38 8.11 46.47
CA SER A 394 20.74 9.42 46.61
C SER A 394 19.34 9.36 47.26
N GLU A 395 18.57 8.28 47.06
CA GLU A 395 17.21 8.15 47.61
C GLU A 395 17.19 7.63 49.07
N LEU A 396 18.23 6.91 49.51
CA LEU A 396 18.34 6.46 50.92
C LEU A 396 18.88 7.56 51.86
N MET A 397 19.60 8.55 51.34
CA MET A 397 20.30 9.57 52.13
C MET A 397 19.46 10.81 52.47
N ASN A 398 18.13 10.71 52.46
CA ASN A 398 17.26 11.85 52.79
C ASN A 398 17.31 12.17 54.31
N GLY A 399 18.43 12.76 54.75
CA GLY A 399 18.68 13.44 56.02
C GLY A 399 18.57 12.65 57.33
N LYS A 400 18.10 11.39 57.34
CA LYS A 400 17.78 10.65 58.58
C LYS A 400 18.12 9.15 58.56
N ALA A 401 18.97 8.70 57.66
CA ALA A 401 19.27 7.27 57.55
C ALA A 401 20.12 6.75 58.71
N GLU A 402 19.70 5.65 59.33
CA GLU A 402 20.53 4.93 60.31
C GLU A 402 21.42 3.92 59.57
N ILE A 403 22.72 4.01 59.80
CA ILE A 403 23.75 3.16 59.17
C ILE A 403 24.27 2.19 60.23
N TYR A 404 24.46 0.91 59.87
CA TYR A 404 25.04 -0.11 60.72
C TYR A 404 26.09 -0.94 59.97
N ASP A 405 27.00 -1.58 60.71
CA ASP A 405 27.83 -2.66 60.18
C ASP A 405 27.08 -4.00 60.15
N LEU A 406 27.72 -5.05 59.63
CA LEU A 406 27.14 -6.40 59.59
C LEU A 406 26.91 -7.04 60.97
N ASN A 407 27.52 -6.49 62.02
CA ASN A 407 27.37 -6.94 63.40
C ASN A 407 26.27 -6.15 64.14
N GLY A 408 25.56 -5.24 63.47
CA GLY A 408 24.48 -4.44 64.05
C GLY A 408 24.96 -3.24 64.86
N ARG A 409 26.23 -2.83 64.74
CA ARG A 409 26.76 -1.62 65.36
C ARG A 409 26.43 -0.40 64.51
N LYS A 410 25.86 0.65 65.13
CA LYS A 410 25.56 1.92 64.44
C LYS A 410 26.84 2.63 63.99
N LEU A 411 26.88 3.06 62.74
CA LEU A 411 27.97 3.78 62.09
C LEU A 411 27.57 5.24 61.85
N TRP A 412 28.55 6.13 61.92
CA TRP A 412 28.37 7.58 61.70
C TRP A 412 28.49 7.98 60.23
N LYS A 413 29.08 7.11 59.42
CA LYS A 413 29.27 7.26 57.98
C LYS A 413 29.40 5.89 57.34
N LEU A 414 29.22 5.84 56.03
CA LEU A 414 29.48 4.66 55.23
C LEU A 414 30.97 4.29 55.28
N GLU A 415 31.28 3.01 55.49
CA GLU A 415 32.64 2.46 55.44
C GLU A 415 32.84 1.59 54.19
N LYS A 416 34.10 1.40 53.78
CA LYS A 416 34.44 0.53 52.65
C LYS A 416 34.00 -0.92 52.94
N GLY A 417 33.26 -1.54 52.04
CA GLY A 417 32.63 -2.84 52.24
C GLY A 417 31.10 -2.77 52.39
N ILE A 418 30.50 -3.79 53.02
CA ILE A 418 29.03 -3.89 53.18
C ILE A 418 28.59 -3.09 54.42
N ASN A 419 27.60 -2.21 54.23
CA ASN A 419 26.90 -1.45 55.27
C ASN A 419 25.41 -1.82 55.25
N ILE A 420 24.70 -1.63 56.37
CA ILE A 420 23.25 -1.72 56.46
C ILE A 420 22.71 -0.29 56.60
N VAL A 421 21.91 0.19 55.65
CA VAL A 421 21.30 1.53 55.70
C VAL A 421 19.78 1.36 55.70
N ASN A 422 19.09 1.80 56.76
CA ASN A 422 17.65 1.63 56.94
C ASN A 422 17.17 0.18 56.68
N GLY A 423 17.93 -0.81 57.16
CA GLY A 423 17.62 -2.23 57.01
C GLY A 423 18.02 -2.87 55.68
N LYS A 424 18.65 -2.15 54.75
CA LYS A 424 19.10 -2.67 53.44
C LYS A 424 20.63 -2.73 53.34
N LYS A 425 21.16 -3.80 52.72
CA LYS A 425 22.61 -3.96 52.46
C LYS A 425 23.07 -3.07 51.32
N VAL A 426 24.14 -2.31 51.54
CA VAL A 426 24.78 -1.38 50.58
C VAL A 426 26.28 -1.67 50.53
N ILE A 427 26.87 -1.80 49.34
CA ILE A 427 28.32 -2.02 49.18
C ILE A 427 29.01 -0.73 48.74
N ILE A 428 30.03 -0.32 49.48
CA ILE A 428 30.91 0.82 49.18
C ILE A 428 32.24 0.25 48.71
N LYS A 429 32.61 0.56 47.46
CA LYS A 429 33.83 0.03 46.82
C LYS A 429 35.10 0.70 47.30
#